data_AF-J3MK10-F1
#
_entry.id   AF-J3MK10-F1
#
_cell.length_a   1.000
_cell.length_b   1.000
_cell.length_c   1.000
_cell.angle_alpha   90.00
_cell.angle_beta   90.00
_cell.angle_gamma   90.00
#
_symmetry.space_group_name_H-M   'P 1'
#
loop_
_entity.id
_entity.type
_entity.pdbx_description
1 polymer ?
#
loop_
_entity_poly.entity_id
_entity_poly.type
_entity_poly.pdbx_seq_one_letter_code
_entity_poly.pdbx_strand_id
1 'polypeptide(L)'
;MATQFLLYCFEEVSGLHKVKPWVYRGVTWIRGDGSHIWFWKDVWLGNVRLKTLFPYLYEICNKKEILVQDVIEGGINILTFRCSFSHEDAGHCYELCVLVNSLADNSQDVDKLVWALDSNCKFSSHSMYNMLTFRDICDAQIQNLWSSPIPLKLKHFIWLAWHDKIQSAWQLKKINWNGSELCQLCNAVEDSKHIFFSCPLALFTWCLCRDALGLRKIPCLFDEF
;
A
#
# COMPACT_ATOMS: atom_id res chain seq x y z
N MET A 1 14.95 -11.90 -11.22
CA MET A 1 14.67 -11.87 -9.77
C MET A 1 13.57 -10.89 -9.34
N ALA A 2 12.84 -10.26 -10.28
CA ALA A 2 11.57 -9.56 -10.00
C ALA A 2 10.34 -10.49 -10.11
N THR A 3 10.53 -11.72 -10.58
CA THR A 3 9.46 -12.65 -10.95
C THR A 3 8.95 -13.54 -9.82
N GLN A 4 9.65 -13.63 -8.68
CA GLN A 4 9.29 -14.57 -7.60
C GLN A 4 8.58 -13.90 -6.42
N PHE A 5 8.75 -12.58 -6.24
CA PHE A 5 7.85 -11.74 -5.44
C PHE A 5 6.41 -11.69 -6.02
N LEU A 6 6.25 -12.02 -7.30
CA LEU A 6 4.95 -12.07 -7.99
C LEU A 6 4.06 -13.25 -7.59
N LEU A 7 4.53 -14.26 -6.86
CA LEU A 7 3.63 -15.33 -6.43
C LEU A 7 2.89 -14.99 -5.13
N TYR A 8 3.53 -14.26 -4.21
CA TYR A 8 2.94 -14.03 -2.88
C TYR A 8 2.13 -12.73 -2.75
N CYS A 9 2.41 -11.68 -3.53
CA CYS A 9 1.54 -10.50 -3.57
C CYS A 9 0.44 -10.57 -4.66
N PHE A 10 0.47 -11.60 -5.51
CA PHE A 10 -0.30 -11.65 -6.76
C PHE A 10 -1.17 -12.92 -6.90
N GLU A 11 -1.29 -13.74 -5.85
CA GLU A 11 -2.27 -14.84 -5.82
C GLU A 11 -3.74 -14.37 -5.89
N GLU A 12 -4.01 -13.07 -5.81
CA GLU A 12 -5.37 -12.52 -5.93
C GLU A 12 -5.67 -11.69 -7.20
N VAL A 13 -4.71 -11.44 -8.09
CA VAL A 13 -4.95 -10.60 -9.30
C VAL A 13 -5.33 -11.46 -10.51
N SER A 14 -6.37 -12.26 -10.36
CA SER A 14 -7.09 -12.85 -11.51
C SER A 14 -7.87 -11.77 -12.26
N GLY A 15 -7.23 -11.12 -13.23
CA GLY A 15 -7.86 -10.32 -14.30
C GLY A 15 -7.40 -8.87 -14.42
N LEU A 16 -7.32 -8.38 -15.67
CA LEU A 16 -6.98 -6.98 -16.02
C LEU A 16 -7.84 -5.96 -15.25
N HIS A 17 -9.09 -6.31 -14.96
CA HIS A 17 -10.04 -5.48 -14.22
C HIS A 17 -9.65 -5.25 -12.74
N LYS A 18 -8.91 -6.17 -12.12
CA LYS A 18 -8.46 -6.02 -10.72
C LYS A 18 -7.29 -5.03 -10.57
N VAL A 19 -6.58 -4.75 -11.66
CA VAL A 19 -5.46 -3.79 -11.71
C VAL A 19 -5.96 -2.36 -11.85
N LYS A 20 -7.15 -2.19 -12.44
CA LYS A 20 -7.77 -0.89 -12.75
C LYS A 20 -7.82 0.08 -11.55
N PRO A 21 -8.28 -0.30 -10.34
CA PRO A 21 -8.30 0.60 -9.19
C PRO A 21 -6.91 1.11 -8.78
N TRP A 22 -5.86 0.30 -8.97
CA TRP A 22 -4.48 0.66 -8.62
C TRP A 22 -3.89 1.64 -9.64
N VAL A 23 -4.17 1.43 -10.92
CA VAL A 23 -3.78 2.39 -11.96
C VAL A 23 -4.42 3.75 -11.70
N TYR A 24 -5.71 3.79 -11.31
CA TYR A 24 -6.38 5.05 -10.96
C TYR A 24 -5.81 5.76 -9.72
N ARG A 25 -5.01 5.10 -8.89
CA ARG A 25 -4.28 5.77 -7.79
C ARG A 25 -2.99 6.44 -8.26
N GLY A 26 -2.39 5.96 -9.34
CA GLY A 26 -1.14 6.50 -9.89
C GLY A 26 -1.32 7.53 -11.00
N VAL A 27 -2.56 7.82 -11.40
CA VAL A 27 -2.87 8.81 -12.44
C VAL A 27 -3.41 10.11 -11.84
N THR A 28 -3.13 11.21 -12.52
CA THR A 28 -3.75 12.52 -12.29
C THR A 28 -4.20 13.09 -13.62
N TRP A 29 -5.20 13.96 -13.60
CA TRP A 29 -5.66 14.67 -14.77
C TRP A 29 -4.95 16.02 -14.89
N ILE A 30 -4.48 16.33 -16.09
CA ILE A 30 -4.18 17.69 -16.50
C ILE A 30 -5.47 18.23 -17.11
N ARG A 31 -6.09 19.19 -16.41
CA ARG A 31 -7.34 19.83 -16.81
C ARG A 31 -7.16 20.60 -18.12
N GLY A 32 -7.96 20.22 -19.12
CA GLY A 32 -8.27 21.01 -20.31
C GLY A 32 -9.61 21.72 -20.12
N ASP A 33 -10.63 21.31 -20.87
CA ASP A 33 -12.02 21.79 -20.76
C ASP A 33 -12.79 21.22 -19.55
N GLY A 34 -12.28 20.17 -18.91
CA GLY A 34 -12.88 19.55 -17.73
C GLY A 34 -14.11 18.67 -18.03
N SER A 35 -14.36 18.34 -19.29
CA SER A 35 -15.51 17.54 -19.75
C SER A 35 -15.41 16.05 -19.40
N HIS A 36 -14.23 15.57 -19.00
CA HIS A 36 -13.95 14.18 -18.66
C HIS A 36 -13.48 13.97 -17.21
N ILE A 37 -13.49 15.02 -16.40
CA ILE A 37 -12.93 15.01 -15.05
C ILE A 37 -14.04 15.15 -14.02
N TRP A 38 -14.14 14.21 -13.09
CA TRP A 38 -15.06 14.33 -11.95
C TRP A 38 -14.52 15.30 -10.92
N PHE A 39 -15.25 16.40 -10.69
CA PHE A 39 -14.87 17.48 -9.77
C PHE A 39 -14.42 16.95 -8.40
N TRP A 40 -15.22 16.07 -7.78
CA TRP A 40 -14.93 15.55 -6.44
C TRP A 40 -14.03 14.32 -6.40
N LYS A 41 -14.10 13.46 -7.43
CA LYS A 41 -13.61 12.08 -7.36
C LYS A 41 -12.23 11.89 -7.99
N ASP A 42 -11.85 12.75 -8.92
CA ASP A 42 -10.56 12.68 -9.61
C ASP A 42 -9.51 13.59 -8.97
N VAL A 43 -8.24 13.29 -9.21
CA VAL A 43 -7.14 14.21 -8.91
C VAL A 43 -6.89 15.00 -10.19
N TRP A 44 -7.17 16.29 -10.14
CA TRP A 44 -7.00 17.21 -11.27
C TRP A 44 -6.52 18.60 -10.82
N LEU A 45 -6.44 18.80 -9.50
CA LEU A 45 -5.96 20.00 -8.86
C LEU A 45 -5.11 19.61 -7.65
N GLY A 46 -3.85 20.05 -7.64
CA GLY A 46 -2.88 19.61 -6.63
C GLY A 46 -2.61 18.11 -6.71
N ASN A 47 -2.42 17.47 -5.54
CA ASN A 47 -1.97 16.08 -5.45
C ASN A 47 -3.02 15.13 -4.84
N VAL A 48 -4.18 15.64 -4.45
CA VAL A 48 -5.24 14.88 -3.78
C VAL A 48 -6.60 15.25 -4.32
N ARG A 49 -7.59 14.37 -4.13
CA ARG A 49 -8.96 14.60 -4.59
C ARG A 49 -9.63 15.67 -3.74
N LEU A 50 -10.50 16.49 -4.34
CA LEU A 50 -11.25 17.51 -3.59
C LEU A 50 -12.13 16.90 -2.49
N LYS A 51 -12.69 15.70 -2.67
CA LYS A 51 -13.44 15.02 -1.60
C LYS A 51 -12.58 14.62 -0.40
N THR A 52 -11.26 14.50 -0.58
CA THR A 52 -10.32 14.20 0.50
C THR A 52 -9.91 15.48 1.23
N LEU A 53 -9.79 16.59 0.52
CA LEU A 53 -9.50 17.91 1.10
C LEU A 53 -10.72 18.50 1.83
N PHE A 54 -11.91 18.33 1.27
CA PHE A 54 -13.16 18.88 1.79
C PHE A 54 -14.18 17.76 2.08
N PRO A 55 -13.86 16.82 3.02
CA PRO A 55 -14.67 15.63 3.24
C PRO A 55 -16.09 15.96 3.71
N TYR A 56 -16.23 16.97 4.57
CA TYR A 56 -17.53 17.41 5.03
C TYR A 56 -18.38 17.99 3.90
N LEU A 57 -17.84 18.94 3.12
CA LEU A 57 -18.55 19.54 1.98
C LEU A 57 -18.97 18.49 0.96
N TYR A 58 -18.09 17.53 0.68
CA TYR A 58 -18.41 16.40 -0.18
C TYR A 58 -19.59 15.60 0.35
N GLU A 59 -19.63 15.30 1.66
CA GLU A 59 -20.71 14.52 2.25
C GLU A 59 -22.08 15.18 2.14
N ILE A 60 -22.15 16.49 2.40
CA ILE A 60 -23.40 17.26 2.34
C ILE A 60 -23.76 17.75 0.94
N CYS A 61 -22.86 17.62 -0.05
CA CYS A 61 -23.13 17.98 -1.44
C CYS A 61 -24.10 16.99 -2.09
N ASN A 62 -25.14 17.51 -2.75
CA ASN A 62 -26.10 16.69 -3.49
C ASN A 62 -25.52 16.15 -4.80
N LYS A 63 -24.66 16.92 -5.47
CA LYS A 63 -24.06 16.58 -6.76
C LYS A 63 -22.64 16.03 -6.58
N LYS A 64 -22.55 14.78 -6.10
CA LYS A 64 -21.28 14.06 -5.94
C LYS A 64 -20.67 13.61 -7.28
N GLU A 65 -21.48 13.57 -8.33
CA GLU A 65 -21.14 13.15 -9.70
C GLU A 65 -21.34 14.33 -10.63
N ILE A 66 -20.45 15.31 -10.52
CA ILE A 66 -20.43 16.51 -11.34
C ILE A 66 -19.07 16.65 -12.01
N LEU A 67 -19.06 17.11 -13.26
CA LEU A 67 -17.83 17.32 -14.01
C LEU A 67 -17.21 18.67 -13.66
N VAL A 68 -15.92 18.82 -13.91
CA VAL A 68 -15.21 20.09 -13.71
C VAL A 68 -15.78 21.17 -14.62
N GLN A 69 -16.07 20.83 -15.88
CA GLN A 69 -16.69 21.74 -16.85
C GLN A 69 -17.99 22.36 -16.30
N ASP A 70 -18.91 21.53 -15.80
CA ASP A 70 -20.21 21.98 -15.27
C ASP A 70 -20.04 22.98 -14.12
N VAL A 71 -19.02 22.78 -13.27
CA VAL A 71 -18.72 23.67 -12.13
C VAL A 71 -18.08 24.98 -12.59
N ILE A 72 -17.27 24.96 -13.65
CA ILE A 72 -16.67 26.17 -14.22
C ILE A 72 -17.75 27.02 -14.90
N GLU A 73 -18.61 26.40 -15.72
CA GLU A 73 -19.66 27.11 -16.46
C GLU A 73 -20.80 27.59 -15.54
N GLY A 74 -21.21 26.76 -14.58
CA GLY A 74 -22.30 27.06 -13.65
C GLY A 74 -21.87 27.82 -12.38
N GLY A 75 -20.56 27.93 -12.15
CA GLY A 75 -19.98 28.45 -10.91
C GLY A 75 -20.28 27.59 -9.69
N ILE A 76 -19.79 28.02 -8.52
CA ILE A 76 -19.96 27.28 -7.25
C ILE A 76 -21.44 27.03 -6.90
N ASN A 77 -22.35 27.89 -7.34
CA ASN A 77 -23.79 27.80 -7.07
C ASN A 77 -24.42 26.51 -7.63
N ILE A 78 -23.79 25.85 -8.61
CA ILE A 78 -24.26 24.57 -9.12
C ILE A 78 -24.13 23.44 -8.09
N LEU A 79 -23.20 23.59 -7.13
CA LEU A 79 -23.01 22.70 -5.99
C LEU A 79 -24.05 23.06 -4.92
N THR A 80 -25.11 22.25 -4.85
CA THR A 80 -26.13 22.39 -3.82
C THR A 80 -25.82 21.50 -2.61
N PHE A 81 -26.12 21.99 -1.42
CA PHE A 81 -25.82 21.32 -0.15
C PHE A 81 -27.10 21.08 0.66
N ARG A 82 -27.12 19.99 1.44
CA ARG A 82 -28.31 19.54 2.21
C ARG A 82 -28.63 20.37 3.46
N CYS A 83 -27.63 21.04 4.04
CA CYS A 83 -27.76 21.82 5.25
C CYS A 83 -27.08 23.18 5.09
N SER A 84 -27.50 24.14 5.90
CA SER A 84 -26.79 25.40 6.12
C SER A 84 -25.46 25.16 6.83
N PHE A 85 -24.46 25.97 6.47
CA PHE A 85 -23.09 25.87 7.00
C PHE A 85 -23.02 26.34 8.46
N SER A 86 -22.24 25.66 9.30
CA SER A 86 -21.80 26.22 10.58
C SER A 86 -20.69 27.27 10.36
N HIS A 87 -20.34 28.05 11.38
CA HIS A 87 -19.29 29.08 11.25
C HIS A 87 -17.91 28.50 10.87
N GLU A 88 -17.56 27.28 11.32
CA GLU A 88 -16.33 26.59 10.91
C GLU A 88 -16.40 26.08 9.47
N ASP A 89 -17.58 25.63 9.01
CA ASP A 89 -17.79 25.16 7.64
C ASP A 89 -17.74 26.29 6.59
N ALA A 90 -18.03 27.53 7.02
CA ALA A 90 -17.99 28.69 6.16
C ALA A 90 -16.58 28.97 5.61
N GLY A 91 -15.54 28.64 6.38
CA GLY A 91 -14.14 28.76 5.96
C GLY A 91 -13.80 27.83 4.80
N HIS A 92 -14.12 26.54 4.93
CA HIS A 92 -13.91 25.57 3.84
C HIS A 92 -14.73 25.91 2.59
N CYS A 93 -15.94 26.44 2.75
CA CYS A 93 -16.74 26.91 1.62
C CYS A 93 -16.09 28.09 0.93
N TYR A 94 -15.57 29.05 1.69
CA TYR A 94 -14.86 30.19 1.14
C TYR A 94 -13.60 29.75 0.38
N GLU A 95 -12.81 28.84 0.94
CA GLU A 95 -11.64 28.26 0.26
C GLU A 95 -12.03 27.57 -1.05
N LEU A 96 -13.08 26.75 -1.03
CA LEU A 96 -13.58 26.09 -2.24
C LEU A 96 -14.09 27.12 -3.27
N CYS A 97 -14.78 28.17 -2.83
CA CYS A 97 -15.23 29.26 -3.71
C CYS A 97 -14.05 29.98 -4.37
N VAL A 98 -13.03 30.35 -3.59
CA VAL A 98 -11.81 31.01 -4.11
C VAL A 98 -11.12 30.10 -5.13
N LEU A 99 -11.02 28.82 -4.81
CA LEU A 99 -10.44 27.82 -5.68
C LEU A 99 -11.23 27.69 -6.99
N VAL A 100 -12.55 27.54 -6.94
CA VAL A 100 -13.40 27.46 -8.17
C VAL A 100 -13.32 28.74 -8.98
N ASN A 101 -13.31 29.91 -8.34
CA ASN A 101 -13.19 31.19 -9.06
C ASN A 101 -11.81 31.37 -9.72
N SER A 102 -10.74 30.84 -9.11
CA SER A 102 -9.40 30.85 -9.72
C SER A 102 -9.28 29.97 -10.98
N LEU A 103 -10.27 29.09 -11.20
CA LEU A 103 -10.29 28.12 -12.28
C LEU A 103 -11.05 28.58 -13.52
N ALA A 104 -11.60 29.81 -13.54
CA ALA A 104 -12.49 30.35 -14.57
C ALA A 104 -11.86 30.54 -15.96
N ASP A 105 -10.62 30.12 -16.17
CA ASP A 105 -10.01 30.07 -17.50
C ASP A 105 -10.68 28.98 -18.34
N ASN A 106 -11.45 29.41 -19.35
CA ASN A 106 -12.09 28.56 -20.34
C ASN A 106 -11.06 28.06 -21.36
N SER A 107 -10.27 27.06 -20.97
CA SER A 107 -9.43 26.33 -21.92
C SER A 107 -10.30 25.49 -22.87
N GLN A 108 -9.92 25.46 -24.14
CA GLN A 108 -10.51 24.56 -25.14
C GLN A 108 -9.64 23.32 -25.38
N ASP A 109 -8.58 23.14 -24.58
CA ASP A 109 -7.74 21.95 -24.66
C ASP A 109 -8.50 20.71 -24.20
N VAL A 110 -8.16 19.55 -24.76
CA VAL A 110 -8.72 18.28 -24.32
C VAL A 110 -8.09 17.86 -23.00
N ASP A 111 -8.90 17.36 -22.07
CA ASP A 111 -8.45 16.76 -20.81
C ASP A 111 -7.43 15.64 -21.04
N LYS A 112 -6.34 15.64 -20.27
CA LYS A 112 -5.27 14.63 -20.39
C LYS A 112 -5.10 13.84 -19.10
N LEU A 113 -5.21 12.52 -19.21
CA LEU A 113 -4.87 11.62 -18.10
C LEU A 113 -3.37 11.30 -18.16
N VAL A 114 -2.62 11.62 -17.10
CA VAL A 114 -1.18 11.40 -17.02
C VAL A 114 -0.80 10.55 -15.81
N TRP A 115 0.37 9.91 -15.91
CA TRP A 115 0.92 9.12 -14.82
C TRP A 115 1.68 10.01 -13.83
N ALA A 116 1.22 10.10 -12.59
CA ALA A 116 1.74 11.01 -11.59
C ALA A 116 2.95 10.47 -10.80
N LEU A 117 3.27 9.18 -10.95
CA LEU A 117 4.33 8.54 -10.16
C LEU A 117 5.73 8.63 -10.79
N ASP A 118 5.84 9.08 -12.04
CA ASP A 118 7.10 9.33 -12.72
C ASP A 118 7.12 10.75 -13.31
N SER A 119 8.28 11.41 -13.27
CA SER A 119 8.44 12.79 -13.78
C SER A 119 8.20 12.93 -15.28
N ASN A 120 8.32 11.84 -16.05
CA ASN A 120 8.08 11.82 -17.49
C ASN A 120 6.59 11.70 -17.85
N CYS A 121 5.69 11.65 -16.86
CA CYS A 121 4.24 11.54 -17.02
C CYS A 121 3.75 10.28 -17.76
N LYS A 122 4.61 9.28 -17.95
CA LYS A 122 4.30 8.04 -18.68
C LYS A 122 4.20 6.88 -17.72
N PHE A 123 3.22 6.01 -17.96
CA PHE A 123 3.06 4.78 -17.20
C PHE A 123 4.32 3.92 -17.32
N SER A 124 4.82 3.44 -16.18
CA SER A 124 5.80 2.37 -16.14
C SER A 124 5.35 1.29 -15.15
N SER A 125 5.53 0.03 -15.53
CA SER A 125 5.29 -1.09 -14.61
C SER A 125 6.18 -0.99 -13.37
N HIS A 126 7.35 -0.36 -13.49
CA HIS A 126 8.29 -0.13 -12.41
C HIS A 126 7.73 0.82 -11.34
N SER A 127 7.27 2.01 -11.70
CA SER A 127 6.72 2.95 -10.72
C SER A 127 5.38 2.47 -10.15
N MET A 128 4.56 1.78 -10.95
CA MET A 128 3.37 1.09 -10.44
C MET A 128 3.76 0.05 -9.39
N TYR A 129 4.75 -0.79 -9.69
CA TYR A 129 5.24 -1.80 -8.75
C TYR A 129 5.77 -1.17 -7.46
N ASN A 130 6.54 -0.08 -7.56
CA ASN A 130 7.09 0.61 -6.38
C ASN A 130 5.98 1.16 -5.48
N MET A 131 4.93 1.75 -6.07
CA MET A 131 3.75 2.23 -5.34
C MET A 131 2.98 1.08 -4.65
N LEU A 132 2.77 -0.04 -5.35
CA LEU A 132 2.06 -1.20 -4.80
C LEU A 132 2.82 -1.88 -3.65
N THR A 133 4.14 -1.91 -3.75
CA THR A 133 5.00 -2.60 -2.79
C THR A 133 5.50 -1.70 -1.67
N PHE A 134 5.02 -0.44 -1.60
CA PHE A 134 5.40 0.55 -0.59
C PHE A 134 6.92 0.54 -0.34
N ARG A 135 7.73 0.54 -1.41
CA ARG A 135 9.19 0.39 -1.29
C ARG A 135 9.89 1.49 -0.48
N ASP A 136 9.21 2.58 -0.15
CA ASP A 136 9.72 3.57 0.78
C ASP A 136 9.72 3.08 2.25
N ILE A 137 8.97 2.02 2.55
CA ILE A 137 9.01 1.28 3.82
C ILE A 137 9.74 -0.04 3.56
N CYS A 138 11.03 0.03 3.25
CA CYS A 138 11.86 -1.15 3.22
C CYS A 138 12.33 -1.50 4.63
N ASP A 139 11.97 -2.70 5.09
CA ASP A 139 12.58 -3.29 6.27
C ASP A 139 14.09 -3.49 6.03
N ALA A 140 14.91 -2.77 6.79
CA ALA A 140 16.37 -2.82 6.67
C ALA A 140 16.92 -4.23 6.86
N GLN A 141 16.28 -5.05 7.70
CA GLN A 141 16.72 -6.42 7.94
C GLN A 141 16.44 -7.33 6.74
N ILE A 142 15.29 -7.15 6.09
CA ILE A 142 14.97 -7.84 4.84
C ILE A 142 15.95 -7.42 3.73
N GLN A 143 16.29 -6.14 3.63
CA GLN A 143 17.30 -5.68 2.66
C GLN A 143 18.69 -6.30 2.92
N ASN A 144 19.11 -6.38 4.18
CA ASN A 144 20.36 -7.00 4.58
C ASN A 144 20.37 -8.50 4.21
N LEU A 145 19.27 -9.21 4.46
CA LEU A 145 19.12 -10.62 4.06
C LEU A 145 19.31 -10.80 2.56
N TRP A 146 18.67 -9.95 1.74
CA TRP A 146 18.79 -10.04 0.28
C TRP A 146 20.16 -9.62 -0.25
N SER A 147 20.85 -8.73 0.46
CA SER A 147 22.20 -8.25 0.10
C SER A 147 23.32 -9.19 0.57
N SER A 148 23.03 -10.08 1.53
CA SER A 148 24.03 -11.01 2.09
C SER A 148 24.65 -11.95 1.05
N PRO A 149 25.89 -12.40 1.23
CA PRO A 149 26.57 -13.30 0.28
C PRO A 149 26.18 -14.79 0.43
N ILE A 150 24.99 -15.09 0.95
CA ILE A 150 24.53 -16.48 1.15
C ILE A 150 23.77 -17.02 -0.08
N PRO A 151 23.73 -18.35 -0.27
CA PRO A 151 22.93 -18.96 -1.34
C PRO A 151 21.46 -18.54 -1.33
N LEU A 152 20.90 -18.34 -2.52
CA LEU A 152 19.52 -17.86 -2.70
C LEU A 152 18.47 -18.76 -2.02
N LYS A 153 18.70 -20.08 -1.99
CA LYS A 153 17.81 -21.03 -1.30
C LYS A 153 17.71 -20.73 0.21
N LEU A 154 18.81 -20.32 0.84
CA LEU A 154 18.81 -19.95 2.26
C LEU A 154 18.11 -18.61 2.49
N LYS A 155 18.31 -17.62 1.62
CA LYS A 155 17.58 -16.33 1.68
C LYS A 155 16.07 -16.54 1.68
N HIS A 156 15.57 -17.34 0.76
CA HIS A 156 14.14 -17.67 0.69
C HIS A 156 13.64 -18.39 1.94
N PHE A 157 14.41 -19.37 2.43
CA PHE A 157 14.05 -20.11 3.62
C PHE A 157 13.98 -19.22 4.87
N ILE A 158 14.97 -18.35 5.08
CA ILE A 158 15.00 -17.40 6.19
C ILE A 158 13.83 -16.42 6.09
N TRP A 159 13.54 -15.91 4.89
CA TRP A 159 12.39 -15.02 4.67
C TRP A 159 11.06 -15.73 5.01
N LEU A 160 10.86 -16.98 4.58
CA LEU A 160 9.69 -17.77 4.95
C LEU A 160 9.61 -17.99 6.46
N ALA A 161 10.75 -18.26 7.11
CA ALA A 161 10.81 -18.48 8.55
C ALA A 161 10.40 -17.21 9.32
N TRP A 162 10.93 -16.04 8.92
CA TRP A 162 10.64 -14.73 9.50
C TRP A 162 9.14 -14.41 9.48
N HIS A 163 8.46 -14.76 8.39
CA HIS A 163 7.03 -14.49 8.20
C HIS A 163 6.10 -15.62 8.69
N ASP A 164 6.61 -16.62 9.44
CA ASP A 164 5.85 -17.79 9.89
C ASP A 164 5.19 -18.58 8.74
N LYS A 165 5.93 -18.78 7.65
CA LYS A 165 5.50 -19.44 6.40
C LYS A 165 6.25 -20.73 6.08
N ILE A 166 7.12 -21.21 6.96
CA ILE A 166 7.69 -22.55 6.81
C ILE A 166 6.66 -23.62 7.18
N GLN A 167 6.95 -24.88 6.84
CA GLN A 167 6.09 -26.03 7.15
C GLN A 167 6.18 -26.43 8.63
N SER A 168 5.91 -25.50 9.54
CA SER A 168 5.77 -25.76 10.97
C SER A 168 4.42 -26.46 11.24
N ALA A 169 4.31 -27.23 12.33
CA ALA A 169 3.06 -27.89 12.66
C ALA A 169 1.89 -26.89 12.83
N TRP A 170 2.17 -25.71 13.39
CA TRP A 170 1.21 -24.59 13.47
C TRP A 170 0.69 -24.17 12.09
N GLN A 171 1.59 -24.01 11.10
CA GLN A 171 1.21 -23.59 9.76
C GLN A 171 0.50 -24.72 8.98
N LEU A 172 0.90 -25.97 9.18
CA LEU A 172 0.23 -27.15 8.62
C LEU A 172 -1.19 -27.31 9.16
N LYS A 173 -1.42 -26.95 10.43
CA LYS A 173 -2.76 -27.03 11.02
C LYS A 173 -3.76 -26.11 10.33
N LYS A 174 -3.33 -24.92 9.90
CA LYS A 174 -4.16 -23.95 9.16
C LYS A 174 -4.65 -24.47 7.81
N ILE A 175 -3.96 -25.46 7.22
CA ILE A 175 -4.36 -26.11 5.96
C ILE A 175 -5.04 -27.48 6.17
N ASN A 176 -5.63 -27.70 7.35
CA ASN A 176 -6.35 -28.93 7.72
C ASN A 176 -5.48 -30.20 7.70
N TRP A 177 -4.19 -30.09 8.02
CA TRP A 177 -3.38 -31.28 8.26
C TRP A 177 -3.79 -31.99 9.56
N ASN A 178 -3.79 -33.34 9.52
CA ASN A 178 -4.34 -34.18 10.59
C ASN A 178 -3.42 -34.33 11.82
N GLY A 179 -2.19 -33.79 11.78
CA GLY A 179 -1.27 -33.87 12.92
C GLY A 179 -1.56 -32.88 14.04
N SER A 180 -0.82 -33.03 15.14
CA SER A 180 -0.81 -32.08 16.26
C SER A 180 -0.11 -30.78 15.85
N GLU A 181 -0.54 -29.64 16.41
CA GLU A 181 0.14 -28.34 16.27
C GLU A 181 1.32 -28.17 17.25
N LEU A 182 1.57 -29.20 18.06
CA LEU A 182 2.59 -29.20 19.10
C LEU A 182 3.91 -29.79 18.61
N CYS A 183 5.00 -29.20 19.09
CA CYS A 183 6.36 -29.66 18.85
C CYS A 183 6.56 -31.04 19.45
N GLN A 184 7.07 -31.97 18.65
CA GLN A 184 7.30 -33.35 19.08
C GLN A 184 8.40 -33.50 20.13
N LEU A 185 9.23 -32.47 20.34
CA LEU A 185 10.35 -32.50 21.28
C LEU A 185 9.98 -31.98 22.68
N CYS A 186 9.12 -30.97 22.77
CA CYS A 186 8.81 -30.32 24.05
C CYS A 186 7.33 -30.01 24.27
N ASN A 187 6.46 -30.43 23.34
CA ASN A 187 5.01 -30.33 23.43
C ASN A 187 4.45 -28.89 23.56
N ALA A 188 5.25 -27.88 23.20
CA ALA A 188 4.81 -26.49 23.04
C ALA A 188 4.27 -26.26 21.62
N VAL A 189 3.58 -25.15 21.37
CA VAL A 189 3.13 -24.78 20.01
C VAL A 189 4.33 -24.66 19.07
N GLU A 190 4.28 -25.34 17.93
CA GLU A 190 5.37 -25.35 16.95
C GLU A 190 5.13 -24.33 15.84
N ASP A 191 5.45 -23.07 16.12
CA ASP A 191 5.56 -22.00 15.12
C ASP A 191 7.04 -21.78 14.70
N SER A 192 7.29 -20.90 13.72
CA SER A 192 8.66 -20.55 13.32
C SER A 192 9.52 -20.12 14.51
N LYS A 193 9.00 -19.25 15.38
CA LYS A 193 9.78 -18.70 16.49
C LYS A 193 10.20 -19.81 17.45
N HIS A 194 9.31 -20.74 17.74
CA HIS A 194 9.58 -21.91 18.54
C HIS A 194 10.70 -22.76 17.93
N ILE A 195 10.55 -23.14 16.65
CA ILE A 195 11.52 -23.97 15.92
C ILE A 195 12.92 -23.35 15.97
N PHE A 196 13.06 -22.03 15.83
CA PHE A 196 14.36 -21.38 15.75
C PHE A 196 14.91 -20.87 17.06
N PHE A 197 14.09 -20.54 18.07
CA PHE A 197 14.59 -19.78 19.23
C PHE A 197 14.15 -20.30 20.59
N SER A 198 13.10 -21.13 20.67
CA SER A 198 12.55 -21.55 21.97
C SER A 198 12.51 -23.06 22.18
N CYS A 199 12.59 -23.85 21.11
CA CYS A 199 12.70 -25.30 21.20
C CYS A 199 14.00 -25.67 21.94
N PRO A 200 14.00 -26.65 22.86
CA PRO A 200 15.21 -27.09 23.55
C PRO A 200 16.36 -27.45 22.61
N LEU A 201 16.05 -28.04 21.44
CA LEU A 201 17.03 -28.34 20.41
C LEU A 201 17.66 -27.07 19.83
N ALA A 202 16.84 -26.06 19.54
CA ALA A 202 17.30 -24.78 19.01
C ALA A 202 18.17 -24.03 20.01
N LEU A 203 17.75 -23.98 21.29
CA LEU A 203 18.53 -23.38 22.37
C LEU A 203 19.90 -24.05 22.51
N PHE A 204 19.94 -25.38 22.46
CA PHE A 204 21.20 -26.13 22.47
C PHE A 204 22.09 -25.77 21.29
N THR A 205 21.56 -25.76 20.06
CA THR A 205 22.31 -25.35 18.86
C THR A 205 22.86 -23.93 18.97
N TRP A 206 22.07 -22.97 19.47
CA TRP A 206 22.53 -21.61 19.64
C TRP A 206 23.60 -21.45 20.71
N CYS A 207 23.54 -22.21 21.81
CA CYS A 207 24.62 -22.24 22.80
C CYS A 207 25.94 -22.69 22.16
N LEU A 208 25.91 -23.73 21.31
CA LEU A 208 27.10 -24.16 20.58
C LEU A 208 27.61 -23.08 19.63
N CYS A 209 26.73 -22.43 18.87
CA CYS A 209 27.11 -21.33 17.99
C CYS A 209 27.69 -20.14 18.77
N ARG A 210 27.11 -19.80 19.93
CA ARG A 210 27.60 -18.73 20.80
C ARG A 210 29.04 -19.00 21.23
N ASP A 211 29.30 -20.22 21.70
CA ASP A 211 30.62 -20.59 22.22
C ASP A 211 31.66 -20.71 21.08
N ALA A 212 31.26 -21.24 19.92
CA ALA A 212 32.15 -21.39 18.77
C ALA A 212 32.47 -20.06 18.06
N LEU A 213 31.52 -19.13 18.01
CA LEU A 213 31.66 -17.85 17.28
C LEU A 213 31.94 -16.66 18.20
N GLY A 214 31.99 -16.86 19.52
CA GLY A 214 32.23 -15.81 20.52
C GLY A 214 31.08 -14.79 20.63
N LEU A 215 29.83 -15.23 20.45
CA LEU A 215 28.67 -14.34 20.58
C LEU A 215 28.41 -13.98 22.05
N ARG A 216 27.93 -12.76 22.31
CA ARG A 216 27.63 -12.31 23.69
C ARG A 216 26.39 -12.97 24.29
N LYS A 217 25.39 -13.28 23.46
CA LYS A 217 24.13 -13.93 23.84
C LYS A 217 23.66 -14.82 22.71
N ILE A 218 22.76 -15.76 23.03
CA ILE A 218 21.99 -16.48 22.02
C ILE A 218 20.82 -15.62 21.53
N PRO A 219 20.43 -15.74 20.25
CA PRO A 219 19.30 -15.01 19.71
C PRO A 219 17.96 -15.59 20.22
N CYS A 220 16.98 -14.71 20.40
CA CYS A 220 15.63 -15.04 20.87
C CYS A 220 14.53 -14.74 19.83
N LEU A 221 14.86 -13.95 18.81
CA LEU A 221 13.96 -13.46 17.76
C LEU A 221 14.72 -13.25 16.44
N PHE A 222 13.99 -13.19 15.32
CA PHE A 222 14.58 -12.84 14.02
C PHE A 222 15.09 -11.40 13.97
N ASP A 223 14.49 -10.49 14.74
CA ASP A 223 14.86 -9.08 14.72
C ASP A 223 16.18 -8.78 15.46
N GLU A 224 16.81 -9.77 16.09
CA GLU A 224 18.10 -9.63 16.77
C GLU A 224 19.32 -9.82 15.84
N PHE A 225 19.08 -10.01 14.54
CA PHE A 225 20.10 -10.16 13.49
C PHE A 225 20.25 -8.93 12.60
#